data_AF-A0A933J8U6-F1
#
_entry.id   AF-A0A933J8U6-F1
#
_cell.length_a   1.000
_cell.length_b   1.000
_cell.length_c   1.000
_cell.angle_alpha   90.00
_cell.angle_beta   90.00
_cell.angle_gamma   90.00
#
_symmetry.space_group_name_H-M   'P 1'
#
loop_
_entity.id
_entity.type
_entity.pdbx_description
1 polymer ?
#
loop_
_entity_poly.entity_id
_entity_poly.type
_entity_poly.pdbx_seq_one_letter_code
_entity_poly.pdbx_strand_id
1 'polypeptide(L)'
;MPGKKRCRYCRDWFIPDPRTPHQKTCSKPACRKKRIEQAQKNWVKKNPYYFGNDYMRVKQWLKAHPGYLAKYRAAHPEYVAKDNQNRGLRRQRLKRRSADIQDTFRLKLAGIIGLLTRPVCADIQENIAAPFNTG
;
A
#
# COMPACT_ATOMS: atom_id res chain seq x y z
N MET A 1 -26.47 -3.67 -35.27
CA MET A 1 -25.60 -4.35 -34.28
C MET A 1 -24.55 -3.37 -33.76
N PRO A 2 -24.24 -3.31 -32.45
CA PRO A 2 -23.22 -2.40 -31.96
C PRO A 2 -21.85 -2.78 -32.56
N GLY A 3 -21.24 -1.83 -33.28
CA GLY A 3 -19.91 -2.00 -33.86
C GLY A 3 -18.84 -2.18 -32.78
N LYS A 4 -17.77 -2.92 -33.12
CA LYS A 4 -16.61 -3.10 -32.22
C LYS A 4 -15.96 -1.74 -31.93
N LYS A 5 -15.56 -1.51 -30.68
CA LYS A 5 -14.86 -0.30 -30.22
C LYS A 5 -13.51 -0.66 -29.60
N ARG A 6 -12.55 0.27 -29.63
CA ARG A 6 -11.27 0.10 -28.89
C ARG A 6 -11.39 0.55 -27.45
N CYS A 7 -10.93 -0.27 -26.52
CA CYS A 7 -10.89 0.04 -25.10
C CYS A 7 -9.91 1.18 -24.82
N ARG A 8 -10.32 2.19 -24.02
CA ARG A 8 -9.44 3.30 -23.62
C ARG A 8 -8.21 2.88 -22.79
N TYR A 9 -8.27 1.73 -22.11
CA TYR A 9 -7.21 1.28 -21.20
C TYR A 9 -6.27 0.23 -21.80
N CYS A 10 -6.80 -0.92 -22.23
CA CYS A 10 -5.97 -1.99 -22.80
C CYS A 10 -5.84 -1.92 -24.32
N ARG A 11 -6.54 -0.99 -24.99
CA ARG A 11 -6.56 -0.84 -26.46
C ARG A 11 -7.12 -2.02 -27.26
N ASP A 12 -7.53 -3.11 -26.61
CA ASP A 12 -8.23 -4.21 -27.28
C ASP A 12 -9.58 -3.79 -27.86
N TRP A 13 -9.96 -4.47 -28.94
CA TRP A 13 -11.31 -4.40 -29.50
C TRP A 13 -12.31 -5.12 -28.60
N PHE A 14 -13.46 -4.50 -28.37
CA PHE A 14 -14.56 -5.11 -27.62
C PHE A 14 -15.90 -4.72 -28.26
N ILE A 15 -16.92 -5.54 -28.04
CA ILE A 15 -18.30 -5.23 -28.42
C ILE A 15 -18.96 -4.56 -27.20
N PRO A 16 -19.44 -3.31 -27.32
CA PRO A 16 -20.20 -2.67 -26.25
C PRO A 16 -21.47 -3.44 -25.92
N ASP A 17 -21.85 -3.48 -24.64
CA ASP A 17 -23.15 -4.02 -24.25
C ASP A 17 -24.27 -3.22 -24.94
N PRO A 18 -25.27 -3.86 -25.58
CA PRO A 18 -26.39 -3.18 -26.23
C PRO A 18 -27.13 -2.20 -25.32
N ARG A 19 -27.17 -2.45 -24.00
CA ARG A 19 -27.78 -1.54 -23.00
C ARG A 19 -26.90 -0.32 -22.69
N THR A 20 -25.59 -0.40 -22.98
CA THR A 20 -24.64 0.70 -22.76
C THR A 20 -23.78 0.93 -24.01
N PRO A 21 -24.39 1.36 -25.14
CA PRO A 21 -23.68 1.50 -26.40
C PRO A 21 -22.55 2.55 -26.33
N HIS A 22 -22.61 3.47 -25.36
CA HIS A 22 -21.58 4.48 -25.10
C HIS A 22 -20.39 3.99 -24.24
N GLN A 23 -20.31 2.69 -23.94
CA GLN A 23 -19.20 2.09 -23.21
C GLN A 23 -17.87 2.42 -23.90
N LYS A 24 -16.92 3.02 -23.16
CA LYS A 24 -15.60 3.47 -23.65
C LYS A 24 -14.46 2.49 -23.30
N THR A 25 -14.76 1.46 -22.52
CA THR A 25 -13.78 0.56 -21.91
C THR A 25 -14.33 -0.86 -21.92
N CYS A 26 -13.53 -1.87 -22.25
CA CYS A 26 -13.99 -3.25 -22.19
C CYS A 26 -14.34 -3.70 -20.76
N SER A 27 -15.03 -4.83 -20.64
CA SER A 27 -15.48 -5.40 -19.36
C SER A 27 -14.40 -6.17 -18.59
N LYS A 28 -13.16 -6.20 -19.10
CA LYS A 28 -12.03 -6.88 -18.42
C LYS A 28 -11.82 -6.31 -17.01
N PRO A 29 -11.60 -7.13 -15.97
CA PRO A 29 -11.48 -6.68 -14.58
C PRO A 29 -10.45 -5.56 -14.38
N ALA A 30 -9.28 -5.67 -15.02
CA ALA A 30 -8.23 -4.65 -14.96
C ALA A 30 -8.68 -3.29 -15.52
N CYS A 31 -9.42 -3.28 -16.64
CA CYS A 31 -9.92 -2.06 -17.25
C CYS A 31 -11.08 -1.46 -16.44
N ARG A 32 -11.95 -2.30 -15.87
CA ARG A 32 -13.00 -1.87 -14.93
C ARG A 32 -12.40 -1.21 -13.69
N LYS A 33 -11.36 -1.81 -13.10
CA LYS A 33 -10.64 -1.23 -11.96
C LYS A 33 -10.08 0.16 -12.28
N LYS A 34 -9.33 0.29 -13.38
CA LYS A 34 -8.80 1.58 -13.85
C LYS A 34 -9.90 2.62 -14.08
N ARG A 35 -11.05 2.21 -14.62
CA ARG A 35 -12.22 3.08 -14.82
C ARG A 35 -12.75 3.64 -13.50
N ILE A 36 -12.95 2.76 -12.52
CA ILE A 36 -13.48 3.13 -11.20
C ILE A 36 -12.50 4.07 -10.49
N GLU A 37 -11.21 3.74 -10.52
CA GLU A 37 -10.16 4.59 -9.94
C GLU A 37 -10.13 5.98 -10.57
N GLN A 38 -10.19 6.07 -11.91
CA GLN A 38 -10.20 7.37 -12.58
C GLN A 38 -11.46 8.17 -12.26
N ALA A 39 -12.63 7.52 -12.26
CA ALA A 39 -13.89 8.17 -11.91
C ALA A 39 -13.85 8.71 -10.48
N GLN A 40 -13.32 7.91 -9.53
CA GLN A 40 -13.15 8.32 -8.15
C GLN A 40 -12.19 9.52 -8.04
N LYS A 41 -11.02 9.47 -8.69
CA LYS A 41 -10.05 10.59 -8.69
C LYS A 41 -10.68 11.87 -9.24
N ASN A 42 -11.40 11.78 -10.35
CA ASN A 42 -12.08 12.92 -10.96
C ASN A 42 -13.16 13.48 -10.03
N TRP A 43 -13.93 12.60 -9.38
CA TRP A 43 -14.97 13.00 -8.46
C TRP A 43 -14.40 13.69 -7.22
N VAL A 44 -13.33 13.15 -6.61
CA VAL A 44 -12.65 13.79 -5.47
C VAL A 44 -12.09 15.16 -5.87
N LYS A 45 -11.47 15.26 -7.05
CA LYS A 45 -10.95 16.53 -7.57
C LYS A 45 -12.07 17.56 -7.78
N LYS A 46 -13.23 17.13 -8.27
CA LYS A 46 -14.40 18.00 -8.48
C LYS A 46 -15.07 18.39 -7.16
N ASN A 47 -14.95 17.57 -6.12
CA ASN A 47 -15.63 17.75 -4.84
C ASN A 47 -14.62 17.80 -3.67
N PRO A 48 -13.69 18.78 -3.64
CA PRO A 48 -12.61 18.82 -2.65
C PRO A 48 -13.11 18.97 -1.21
N TYR A 49 -14.25 19.63 -1.01
CA TYR A 49 -14.82 19.88 0.33
C TYR A 49 -15.84 18.83 0.77
N TYR A 50 -16.19 17.85 -0.07
CA TYR A 50 -17.24 16.89 0.25
C TYR A 50 -16.98 16.15 1.57
N PHE A 51 -15.72 15.83 1.85
CA PHE A 51 -15.32 15.15 3.08
C PHE A 51 -14.89 16.10 4.21
N GLY A 52 -14.83 17.40 3.97
CA GLY A 52 -14.18 18.37 4.88
C GLY A 52 -14.97 18.64 6.17
N ASN A 53 -16.30 18.56 6.13
CA ASN A 53 -17.15 19.05 7.20
C ASN A 53 -17.87 17.96 8.01
N ASP A 54 -17.73 16.70 7.61
CA ASP A 54 -18.40 15.59 8.31
C ASP A 54 -17.88 15.39 9.73
N TYR A 55 -16.58 15.59 9.94
CA TYR A 55 -16.00 15.39 11.27
C TYR A 55 -16.58 16.38 12.31
N MET A 56 -16.64 17.67 11.99
CA MET A 56 -17.16 18.66 12.92
C MET A 56 -18.65 18.49 13.16
N ARG A 57 -19.42 18.18 12.11
CA ARG A 57 -20.85 17.88 12.19
C ARG A 57 -21.11 16.67 13.10
N VAL A 58 -20.41 15.55 12.86
CA VAL A 58 -20.56 14.33 13.67
C VAL A 58 -20.08 14.56 15.10
N LYS A 59 -18.99 15.30 15.31
CA LYS A 59 -18.48 15.63 16.64
C LYS A 59 -19.49 16.45 17.46
N GLN A 60 -20.08 17.48 16.87
CA GLN A 60 -21.13 18.28 17.52
C GLN A 60 -22.36 17.43 17.83
N TRP A 61 -22.79 16.59 16.88
CA TRP A 61 -23.91 15.69 17.08
C TRP A 61 -23.64 14.68 18.22
N LEU A 62 -22.45 14.08 18.28
CA LEU A 62 -22.07 13.17 19.37
C LEU A 62 -21.99 13.88 20.73
N LYS A 63 -21.57 15.15 20.76
CA LYS A 63 -21.58 15.96 21.99
C LYS A 63 -23.01 16.18 22.50
N ALA A 64 -23.97 16.41 21.61
CA ALA A 64 -25.38 16.54 21.94
C ALA A 64 -26.05 15.19 22.31
N HIS A 65 -25.45 14.05 21.94
CA HIS A 65 -26.02 12.71 22.16
C HIS A 65 -25.06 11.80 22.94
N PRO A 66 -24.81 12.09 24.24
CA PRO A 66 -23.96 11.27 25.08
C PRO A 66 -24.50 9.84 25.19
N GLY A 67 -23.60 8.85 25.16
CA GLY A 67 -23.96 7.43 25.24
C GLY A 67 -24.53 6.81 23.96
N TYR A 68 -24.77 7.60 22.90
CA TYR A 68 -25.25 7.05 21.62
C TYR A 68 -24.35 5.95 21.07
N LEU A 69 -23.03 6.17 21.03
CA LEU A 69 -22.08 5.18 20.52
C LEU A 69 -22.09 3.89 21.34
N ALA A 70 -22.25 3.98 22.66
CA ALA A 70 -22.34 2.80 23.53
C ALA A 70 -23.60 1.99 23.22
N LYS A 71 -24.76 2.65 23.13
CA LYS A 71 -26.04 2.03 22.74
C LYS A 71 -25.97 1.42 21.34
N TYR A 72 -25.44 2.16 20.38
CA TYR A 72 -25.26 1.69 19.01
C TYR A 72 -24.37 0.44 18.96
N ARG A 73 -23.22 0.44 19.65
CA ARG A 73 -22.31 -0.70 19.67
C ARG A 73 -22.88 -1.92 20.39
N ALA A 74 -23.68 -1.72 21.43
CA ALA A 74 -24.38 -2.80 22.12
C ALA A 74 -25.45 -3.43 21.20
N ALA A 75 -26.19 -2.62 20.45
CA ALA A 75 -27.22 -3.09 19.51
C ALA A 75 -26.65 -3.70 18.22
N HIS A 76 -25.37 -3.46 17.88
CA HIS A 76 -24.74 -3.93 16.64
C HIS A 76 -23.45 -4.73 16.92
N PRO A 77 -23.54 -5.90 17.58
CA PRO A 77 -22.37 -6.70 17.94
C PRO A 77 -21.59 -7.20 16.72
N GLU A 78 -22.29 -7.52 15.62
CA GLU A 78 -21.66 -7.99 14.39
C GLU A 78 -20.79 -6.89 13.74
N TYR A 79 -21.28 -5.65 13.71
CA TYR A 79 -20.50 -4.48 13.27
C TYR A 79 -19.25 -4.31 14.13
N VAL A 80 -19.39 -4.43 15.46
CA VAL A 80 -18.27 -4.30 16.41
C VAL A 80 -17.23 -5.39 16.19
N ALA A 81 -17.65 -6.64 16.01
CA ALA A 81 -16.76 -7.76 15.72
C ALA A 81 -15.97 -7.51 14.42
N LYS A 82 -16.65 -7.04 13.36
CA LYS A 82 -16.00 -6.71 12.09
C LYS A 82 -15.01 -5.55 12.22
N ASP A 83 -15.36 -4.47 12.92
CA ASP A 83 -14.44 -3.36 13.17
C ASP A 83 -13.21 -3.82 13.95
N ASN A 84 -13.39 -4.66 14.97
CA ASN A 84 -12.28 -5.22 15.76
C ASN A 84 -11.34 -6.09 14.91
N GLN A 85 -11.89 -6.99 14.08
CA GLN A 85 -11.10 -7.76 13.11
C GLN A 85 -10.32 -6.83 12.18
N ASN A 86 -10.98 -5.81 11.62
CA ASN A 86 -10.36 -4.85 10.72
C ASN A 86 -9.25 -4.04 11.42
N ARG A 87 -9.42 -3.67 12.69
CA ARG A 87 -8.37 -3.04 13.52
C ARG A 87 -7.16 -3.96 13.66
N GLY A 88 -7.39 -5.25 13.92
CA GLY A 88 -6.33 -6.26 13.97
C GLY A 88 -5.55 -6.35 12.66
N LEU A 89 -6.25 -6.48 11.53
CA LEU A 89 -5.64 -6.55 10.20
C LEU A 89 -4.87 -5.26 9.83
N ARG A 90 -5.35 -4.09 10.25
CA ARG A 90 -4.62 -2.82 10.07
C ARG A 90 -3.32 -2.83 10.88
N ARG A 91 -3.36 -3.23 12.15
CA ARG A 91 -2.16 -3.34 13.00
C ARG A 91 -1.15 -4.34 12.43
N GLN A 92 -1.61 -5.50 11.96
CA GLN A 92 -0.74 -6.51 11.34
C GLN A 92 -0.05 -5.96 10.08
N ARG A 93 -0.78 -5.27 9.20
CA ARG A 93 -0.20 -4.62 8.01
C ARG A 93 0.84 -3.57 8.38
N LEU A 94 0.57 -2.75 9.40
CA LEU A 94 1.53 -1.76 9.88
C LEU A 94 2.79 -2.41 10.47
N LYS A 95 2.64 -3.49 11.25
CA LYS A 95 3.78 -4.27 11.76
C LYS A 95 4.62 -4.86 10.62
N ARG A 96 3.98 -5.47 9.62
CA ARG A 96 4.68 -6.00 8.42
C ARG A 96 5.43 -4.89 7.67
N ARG A 97 4.79 -3.74 7.45
CA ARG A 97 5.45 -2.57 6.83
C ARG A 97 6.63 -2.06 7.66
N SER A 98 6.50 -2.04 8.98
CA SER A 98 7.60 -1.66 9.87
C SER A 98 8.76 -2.66 9.83
N ALA A 99 8.47 -3.95 9.76
CA ALA A 99 9.49 -5.00 9.60
C ALA A 99 10.23 -4.86 8.27
N ASP A 100 9.50 -4.69 7.16
CA ASP A 100 10.06 -4.43 5.83
C ASP A 100 11.00 -3.22 5.83
N ILE A 101 10.59 -2.11 6.46
CA ILE A 101 11.46 -0.95 6.65
C ILE A 101 12.74 -1.34 7.43
N GLN A 102 12.63 -2.04 8.55
CA GLN A 102 13.81 -2.48 9.32
C GLN A 102 14.74 -3.40 8.52
N ASP A 103 14.17 -4.32 7.74
CA ASP A 103 14.94 -5.25 6.90
C ASP A 103 15.70 -4.51 5.80
N THR A 104 15.10 -3.48 5.18
CA THR A 104 15.82 -2.62 4.23
C THR A 104 17.00 -1.90 4.88
N PHE A 105 16.87 -1.45 6.14
CA PHE A 105 17.97 -0.83 6.87
C PHE A 105 19.06 -1.84 7.21
N ARG A 106 18.69 -3.04 7.70
CA ARG A 106 19.64 -4.11 8.01
C ARG A 106 20.47 -4.50 6.78
N LEU A 107 19.83 -4.68 5.62
CA LEU A 107 20.52 -5.03 4.37
C LEU A 107 21.49 -3.93 3.93
N LYS A 108 21.08 -2.65 4.02
CA LYS A 108 21.97 -1.52 3.71
C LYS A 108 23.17 -1.44 4.66
N LEU A 109 22.94 -1.62 5.97
CA LEU A 109 24.01 -1.62 6.97
C LEU A 109 24.99 -2.77 6.74
N ALA A 110 24.49 -3.98 6.47
CA ALA A 110 25.33 -5.13 6.16
C ALA A 110 26.22 -4.89 4.92
N GLY A 111 25.67 -4.27 3.87
CA GLY A 111 26.44 -3.89 2.69
C GLY A 111 27.56 -2.87 3.00
N ILE A 112 27.25 -1.85 3.80
CA ILE A 112 28.25 -0.85 4.23
C ILE A 112 29.34 -1.51 5.08
N ILE A 113 28.97 -2.34 6.05
CA ILE A 113 29.93 -3.09 6.87
C ILE A 113 30.81 -3.95 5.98
N GLY A 114 30.23 -4.69 5.02
CA GLY A 114 30.96 -5.49 4.05
C GLY A 114 32.06 -4.73 3.31
N LEU A 115 31.77 -3.49 2.88
CA LEU A 115 32.73 -2.61 2.21
C LEU A 115 33.83 -2.09 3.15
N LEU A 116 33.50 -1.91 4.44
CA LEU A 116 34.44 -1.43 5.45
C LEU A 116 35.27 -2.55 6.10
N THR A 117 34.81 -3.80 6.02
CA THR A 117 35.60 -4.96 6.44
C THR A 117 36.82 -5.06 5.53
N ARG A 118 37.99 -4.79 6.09
CA ARG A 118 39.25 -5.07 5.41
C ARG A 118 39.28 -6.57 5.11
N PRO A 119 39.70 -6.98 3.90
CA PRO A 119 40.00 -8.39 3.67
C PRO A 119 41.02 -8.80 4.73
N VAL A 120 40.76 -9.91 5.42
CA VAL A 120 41.77 -10.54 6.27
C VAL A 120 42.96 -10.79 5.34
N CYS A 121 44.06 -10.06 5.54
CA CYS A 121 45.27 -10.31 4.79
C CYS A 121 45.67 -11.76 5.06
N ALA A 122 45.68 -12.60 4.03
CA ALA A 122 46.46 -13.82 4.08
C ALA A 122 47.93 -13.38 4.23
N ASP A 123 48.42 -13.51 5.46
CA ASP A 123 49.81 -13.54 5.94
C ASP A 123 50.87 -12.93 5.00
N ILE A 124 51.12 -11.63 5.12
CA ILE A 124 52.33 -10.99 4.54
C ILE A 124 53.58 -11.36 5.38
N GLN A 125 53.43 -11.96 6.56
CA GLN A 125 54.50 -12.20 7.53
C GLN A 125 55.30 -13.51 7.37
N GLU A 126 55.05 -14.34 6.35
CA GLU A 126 55.89 -15.55 6.14
C GLU A 126 57.21 -15.28 5.39
N ASN A 127 57.42 -14.10 4.79
CA ASN A 127 58.57 -13.84 3.91
C ASN A 127 59.69 -12.96 4.50
N ILE A 128 59.68 -12.67 5.81
CA ILE A 128 60.73 -11.86 6.47
C ILE A 128 61.71 -12.72 7.29
N ALA A 129 61.44 -14.02 7.47
CA ALA A 129 62.31 -14.93 8.21
C ALA A 129 63.25 -15.74 7.29
N ALA A 130 63.99 -15.07 6.40
CA ALA A 130 65.18 -15.68 5.80
C ALA A 130 66.40 -15.32 6.68
N PRO A 131 67.12 -16.28 7.28
CA PRO A 131 68.24 -15.99 8.16
C PRO A 131 69.40 -15.36 7.37
N PHE A 132 69.87 -14.20 7.82
CA PHE A 132 71.13 -13.62 7.39
C PHE A 132 72.26 -14.56 7.82
N ASN A 133 72.91 -15.15 6.83
CA ASN A 133 74.10 -15.96 6.98
C ASN A 133 75.29 -15.05 7.34
N THR A 134 75.95 -15.29 8.46
CA THR A 134 77.28 -14.74 8.77
C THR A 134 78.15 -15.89 9.26
N GLY A 135 79.35 -15.97 8.68
CA GLY A 135 80.30 -17.08 8.81
C GLY A 135 80.99 -17.21 10.16
#